data_AF-A0A8S9TRH8-F1
#
_entry.id   AF-A0A8S9TRH8-F1
#
_cell.length_a   1.000
_cell.length_b   1.000
_cell.length_c   1.000
_cell.angle_alpha   90.00
_cell.angle_beta   90.00
_cell.angle_gamma   90.00
#
_symmetry.space_group_name_H-M   'P 1'
#
loop_
_entity.id
_entity.type
_entity.pdbx_description
1 polymer ?
#
loop_
_entity_poly.entity_id
_entity_poly.type
_entity_poly.pdbx_seq_one_letter_code
_entity_poly.pdbx_strand_id
1 'polypeptide(L)' 'MWLCEQHNVVNRKLNKPVFECTMEKLEKRWRKGLCEPQDPGAGLVTSALSAVSSPLSTPPPQRLSGFQPKF' A
#
# COMPACT_ATOMS: atom_id res chain seq x y z
N MET A 1 14.84 -4.19 4.49
CA MET A 1 15.05 -5.61 4.12
C MET A 1 14.38 -6.58 5.10
N TRP A 2 14.95 -6.79 6.30
CA TRP A 2 14.48 -7.78 7.28
C TRP A 2 12.98 -7.73 7.59
N LEU A 3 12.43 -6.53 7.84
CA LEU A 3 11.00 -6.38 8.17
C LEU A 3 10.06 -6.90 7.05
N CYS A 4 10.45 -6.72 5.78
CA CYS A 4 9.71 -7.24 4.64
C CYS A 4 9.71 -8.78 4.62
N GLU A 5 10.83 -9.40 4.95
CA GLU A 5 10.97 -10.86 4.99
C GLU A 5 10.10 -11.45 6.11
N GLN A 6 10.11 -10.82 7.29
CA GLN A 6 9.24 -11.22 8.39
C GLN A 6 7.76 -11.06 8.05
N HIS A 7 7.40 -9.99 7.33
CA HIS A 7 6.05 -9.81 6.81
C HIS A 7 5.65 -10.94 5.84
N ASN A 8 6.57 -11.38 4.97
CA ASN A 8 6.32 -12.50 4.07
C ASN A 8 6.13 -13.84 4.80
N VAL A 9 6.80 -14.06 5.94
CA VAL A 9 6.54 -15.24 6.79
C VAL A 9 5.07 -15.26 7.22
N VAL A 10 4.53 -14.12 7.65
CA VAL A 10 3.12 -14.00 8.04
C VAL A 10 2.20 -14.13 6.84
N ASN A 11 2.51 -13.53 5.69
CA ASN A 11 1.68 -13.63 4.49
C ASN A 11 1.56 -15.07 3.99
N ARG A 12 2.64 -15.86 4.01
CA ARG A 12 2.60 -17.28 3.68
C ARG A 12 1.64 -18.04 4.61
N LYS A 13 1.68 -17.79 5.92
CA LYS A 13 0.77 -18.42 6.90
C LYS A 13 -0.70 -18.06 6.66
N LEU A 14 -0.96 -16.88 6.12
CA LEU A 14 -2.30 -16.37 5.84
C LEU A 14 -2.76 -16.62 4.40
N ASN A 15 -2.01 -17.37 3.59
CA ASN A 15 -2.24 -17.55 2.16
C ASN A 15 -2.42 -16.23 1.41
N LYS A 16 -1.67 -15.20 1.82
CA LYS A 16 -1.61 -13.90 1.16
C LYS A 16 -0.40 -13.85 0.22
N PRO A 17 -0.46 -13.03 -0.84
CA PRO A 17 0.68 -12.82 -1.73
C PRO A 17 1.92 -12.37 -0.95
N VAL A 18 3.07 -12.94 -1.31
CA VAL A 18 4.38 -12.47 -0.83
C VAL A 18 4.86 -11.28 -1.65
N PHE A 19 5.66 -10.42 -1.05
CA PHE A 19 6.26 -9.26 -1.70
C PHE A 19 7.75 -9.48 -1.93
N GLU A 20 8.29 -9.05 -3.06
CA GLU A 20 9.72 -9.15 -3.31
C GLU A 20 10.47 -8.06 -2.53
N CYS A 21 11.32 -8.47 -1.60
CA CYS A 21 11.92 -7.58 -0.61
C CYS A 21 13.11 -6.75 -1.12
N THR A 22 13.25 -6.46 -2.40
CA THR A 22 14.37 -5.63 -2.89
C THR A 22 14.22 -4.16 -2.48
N MET A 23 15.35 -3.46 -2.27
CA MET A 23 15.33 -2.04 -1.88
C MET A 23 14.59 -1.18 -2.89
N GLU A 24 14.80 -1.40 -4.19
CA GLU A 24 14.10 -0.69 -5.27
C GLU A 24 12.57 -0.83 -5.16
N LYS A 25 12.06 -2.05 -4.93
CA LYS A 25 10.61 -2.31 -4.82
C LYS A 25 10.04 -1.78 -3.52
N LEU A 26 10.79 -1.86 -2.42
CA LEU A 26 10.40 -1.28 -1.13
C LEU A 26 10.29 0.24 -1.22
N GLU A 27 11.26 0.89 -1.85
CA GLU A 27 11.22 2.33 -2.08
C GLU A 27 10.03 2.74 -2.93
N LYS A 28 9.77 2.06 -4.06
CA LYS A 28 8.59 2.35 -4.89
C LYS A 28 7.27 2.15 -4.14
N ARG A 29 7.21 1.15 -3.24
CA ARG A 29 6.00 0.87 -2.45
C ARG A 29 5.76 1.89 -1.35
N TRP A 30 6.81 2.34 -0.67
CA TRP A 30 6.71 3.22 0.51
C TRP A 30 6.85 4.71 0.18
N ARG A 31 7.56 5.07 -0.88
CA ARG A 31 7.78 6.45 -1.32
C ARG A 31 6.57 6.98 -2.11
N LYS A 32 5.38 6.81 -1.57
CA LYS A 32 4.16 7.47 -2.07
C LYS A 32 3.98 8.76 -1.26
N GLY A 33 4.77 9.79 -1.60
CA GLY A 33 4.74 11.05 -0.85
C GLY A 33 5.79 12.10 -1.23
N LEU A 34 6.85 11.75 -1.98
CA LEU A 34 7.69 12.77 -2.60
C LEU A 34 7.35 12.82 -4.10
N CYS A 35 6.72 13.92 -4.48
CA CYS A 35 6.68 14.37 -5.85
C CYS A 35 8.14 14.63 -6.29
N GLU A 36 8.75 13.68 -7.00
CA GLU A 36 10.01 13.96 -7.68
C GLU A 36 9.74 14.98 -8.81
N PRO A 37 10.61 15.99 -9.03
CA PRO A 37 10.40 17.03 -10.03
C PRO A 37 10.33 16.54 -11.50
N GLN A 38 10.50 15.24 -11.75
CA GLN A 38 10.50 14.64 -13.09
C GLN A 38 9.32 13.68 -13.33
N ASP A 39 8.34 13.64 -12.42
CA ASP A 39 7.06 12.98 -12.69
C ASP A 39 6.07 14.03 -13.23
N PRO A 40 5.55 13.92 -14.47
CA PRO A 40 4.52 14.84 -14.98
C PRO A 40 3.18 14.76 -14.21
N GLY A 41 3.10 13.93 -13.18
CA GLY A 41 1.99 13.83 -12.23
C GLY A 41 2.28 14.40 -10.83
N ALA A 42 3.42 15.05 -10.61
CA ALA A 42 3.72 15.78 -9.39
C ALA A 42 2.89 17.07 -9.30
N GLY A 43 1.61 16.92 -8.98
CA GLY A 43 0.74 18.04 -8.64
C GLY A 43 1.37 18.85 -7.51
N LEU A 44 1.72 20.09 -7.85
CA LEU A 44 1.96 21.22 -6.96
C LEU A 44 1.14 21.05 -5.68
N VAL A 45 1.81 20.96 -4.53
CA VAL A 45 1.15 21.07 -3.22
C VAL A 45 0.69 22.52 -3.02
N THR A 46 -0.32 22.94 -3.78
CA THR A 46 -1.10 24.10 -3.40
C THR A 46 -1.90 23.70 -2.18
N SER A 47 -1.51 24.26 -1.04
CA SER A 47 -2.41 24.44 0.09
C SER A 47 -3.63 25.22 -0.39
N ALA A 48 -4.65 24.52 -0.86
CA ALA A 48 -5.95 25.09 -1.13
C ALA A 48 -7.01 24.02 -0.86
N LEU A 49 -7.71 24.22 0.26
CA LEU A 49 -9.01 23.66 0.58
C LEU A 49 -9.85 23.48 -0.70
N SER A 50 -10.11 22.25 -1.14
CA SER A 50 -11.30 21.90 -1.93
C SER A 50 -11.41 20.38 -2.20
N ALA A 51 -12.60 19.87 -1.88
CA ALA A 51 -13.29 18.73 -2.46
C ALA A 51 -12.66 17.33 -2.31
N VAL A 52 -13.22 16.60 -1.34
CA VAL A 52 -13.33 15.14 -1.38
C VAL A 52 -13.97 14.71 -2.70
N SER A 53 -13.19 14.09 -3.58
CA SER A 53 -13.69 13.28 -4.71
C SER A 53 -12.53 12.46 -5.27
N SER A 54 -12.16 11.40 -4.57
CA SER A 54 -11.32 10.34 -5.14
C SER A 54 -12.22 9.25 -5.73
N PRO A 55 -12.10 8.88 -7.02
CA PRO A 55 -12.62 7.60 -7.47
C PRO A 55 -11.73 6.50 -6.89
N LEU A 56 -12.19 5.88 -5.81
CA LEU A 56 -11.59 4.70 -5.20
C LEU A 56 -11.79 3.50 -6.14
N SER A 57 -11.05 3.45 -7.24
CA SER A 57 -10.89 2.21 -8.03
C SER A 57 -9.76 1.38 -7.45
N THR A 58 -9.97 0.91 -6.23
CA THR A 58 -9.43 -0.38 -5.80
C THR A 58 -10.47 -0.95 -4.84
N PRO A 59 -11.10 -2.08 -5.15
CA PRO A 59 -12.02 -2.68 -4.21
C PRO A 59 -11.24 -2.99 -2.92
N PRO A 60 -11.78 -2.66 -1.73
CA PRO A 60 -11.17 -3.08 -0.47
C PRO A 60 -11.02 -4.60 -0.48
N PRO A 61 -10.04 -5.18 0.24
CA PRO A 61 -10.00 -6.61 0.42
C PRO A 61 -11.35 -7.03 1.02
N GLN A 62 -12.13 -7.81 0.25
CA GLN A 62 -13.41 -8.33 0.70
C GLN A 62 -13.16 -9.03 2.03
N ARG A 63 -13.76 -8.48 3.10
CA ARG A 63 -13.82 -9.13 4.41
C ARG A 63 -14.53 -10.45 4.17
N LEU A 64 -13.82 -11.57 4.22
CA LEU A 64 -14.47 -12.88 4.24
C LEU A 64 -15.37 -12.90 5.46
N SER A 65 -16.67 -12.73 5.24
CA SER A 65 -17.71 -12.90 6.23
C SER A 65 -17.71 -14.37 6.64
N GLY A 66 -17.05 -14.70 7.76
CA GLY A 66 -17.05 -16.08 8.24
C GLY A 66 -16.06 -16.45 9.34
N PHE A 67 -15.02 -15.66 9.62
CA PHE A 67 -14.11 -15.98 10.74
C PHE A 67 -14.42 -15.11 11.96
N GLN A 68 -15.33 -15.57 12.81
CA GLN A 68 -15.42 -15.09 14.19
C GLN A 68 -14.41 -15.90 15.01
N PRO A 69 -13.41 -15.28 15.67
CA PRO A 69 -12.62 -15.98 16.66
C PRO A 69 -13.53 -16.35 17.84
N LYS A 70 -13.69 -17.66 18.09
CA LYS A 70 -14.28 -18.16 19.33
C LYS A 70 -13.21 -18.04 20.41
N PHE A 71 -13.44 -17.16 21.38
CA PHE A 71 -12.74 -17.16 22.66
C PHE A 71 -13.31 -18.27 23.55
#